data_AF-A0A553YRY9-F1
#
_entry.id   AF-A0A553YRY9-F1
#
_cell.length_a   1.000
_cell.length_b   1.000
_cell.length_c   1.000
_cell.angle_alpha   90.00
_cell.angle_beta   90.00
_cell.angle_gamma   90.00
#
_symmetry.space_group_name_H-M   'P 1'
#
loop_
_entity.id
_entity.type
_entity.pdbx_description
1 polymer ?
#
loop_
_entity_poly.entity_id
_entity_poly.type
_entity_poly.pdbx_seq_one_letter_code
_entity_poly.pdbx_strand_id
1 'polypeptide(L)'
;AVHAAARAWLAGPGPARLTDPVLLRHLLELAVATGLPLQIHTGFGDPDLRLHHADPSLLTDFVRATADTGTPLVLLHCYPYHRQAAYLAAVYPHVYADVGLTLGHTGAHAAAVLAEFLELTPFGKLLFSTDAYGLPELYTVGSAVFRTALRTVLDGWTHTGAWSYEDAARIAALIAAGNARRVYGLGDGL
;
A
#
# COMPACT_ATOMS: atom_id res chain seq x y z
N ALA A 1 20.72 0.40 23.92
CA ALA A 1 19.88 -0.73 23.48
C ALA A 1 20.27 -1.22 22.08
N VAL A 2 20.15 -0.38 21.04
CA VAL A 2 20.44 -0.75 19.62
C VAL A 2 21.77 -1.48 19.44
N HIS A 3 22.89 -0.93 19.91
CA HIS A 3 24.20 -1.60 19.76
C HIS A 3 24.28 -3.00 20.40
N ALA A 4 23.56 -3.23 21.50
CA ALA A 4 23.53 -4.54 22.16
C ALA A 4 22.70 -5.54 21.34
N ALA A 5 21.53 -5.12 20.87
CA ALA A 5 20.67 -5.91 19.99
C ALA A 5 21.38 -6.26 18.67
N ALA A 6 22.06 -5.28 18.05
CA ALA A 6 22.83 -5.47 16.82
C ALA A 6 23.95 -6.49 17.01
N ARG A 7 24.73 -6.38 18.11
CA ARG A 7 25.77 -7.38 18.41
C ARG A 7 25.19 -8.78 18.62
N ALA A 8 24.07 -8.90 19.33
CA ALA A 8 23.43 -10.19 19.56
C ALA A 8 22.93 -10.82 18.26
N TRP A 9 22.29 -10.04 17.38
CA TRP A 9 21.80 -10.52 16.08
C TRP A 9 22.95 -10.91 15.14
N LEU A 10 24.02 -10.10 15.06
CA LEU A 10 25.20 -10.38 14.24
C LEU A 10 26.03 -11.58 14.73
N ALA A 11 25.95 -11.93 16.01
CA ALA A 11 26.62 -13.10 16.56
C ALA A 11 25.87 -14.43 16.28
N GLY A 12 24.65 -14.36 15.74
CA GLY A 12 23.85 -15.52 15.37
C GLY A 12 24.35 -16.24 14.12
N PRO A 13 23.89 -17.48 13.86
CA PRO A 13 24.31 -18.25 12.69
C PRO A 13 23.67 -17.71 11.40
N GLY A 14 24.49 -17.32 10.42
CA GLY A 14 24.10 -17.05 9.03
C GLY A 14 23.15 -15.86 8.82
N PRO A 15 22.68 -15.61 7.58
CA PRO A 15 21.67 -14.59 7.32
C PRO A 15 20.34 -15.01 7.93
N ALA A 16 20.07 -14.56 9.16
CA ALA A 16 18.82 -14.79 9.86
C ALA A 16 17.82 -13.67 9.57
N ARG A 17 16.52 -14.00 9.51
CA ARG A 17 15.45 -12.98 9.44
C ARG A 17 15.60 -12.03 10.64
N LEU A 18 15.63 -10.73 10.39
CA LEU A 18 15.67 -9.73 11.45
C LEU A 18 14.30 -9.65 12.13
N THR A 19 14.21 -10.11 13.38
CA THR A 19 12.97 -10.10 14.18
C THR A 19 13.12 -9.34 15.51
N ASP A 20 14.31 -8.84 15.82
CA ASP A 20 14.57 -8.09 17.05
C ASP A 20 13.79 -6.76 17.02
N PRO A 21 12.87 -6.52 17.98
CA PRO A 21 11.98 -5.37 17.95
C PRO A 21 12.73 -4.03 18.12
N VAL A 22 13.88 -4.02 18.81
CA VAL A 22 14.70 -2.80 18.98
C VAL A 22 15.33 -2.43 17.64
N LEU A 23 15.85 -3.42 16.91
CA LEU A 23 16.43 -3.19 15.59
C LEU A 23 15.38 -2.82 14.55
N LEU A 24 14.24 -3.51 14.53
CA LEU A 24 13.13 -3.18 13.63
C LEU A 24 12.62 -1.75 13.87
N ARG A 25 12.44 -1.35 15.13
CA ARG A 25 12.02 0.01 15.47
C ARG A 25 13.06 1.05 15.04
N HIS A 26 14.33 0.77 15.30
CA HIS A 26 15.42 1.66 14.91
C HIS A 26 15.49 1.84 13.38
N LEU A 27 15.30 0.77 12.62
CA LEU A 27 15.27 0.84 11.14
C LEU A 27 14.07 1.66 10.65
N LEU A 28 12.89 1.54 11.27
CA LEU A 28 11.75 2.38 10.94
C LEU A 28 12.04 3.87 11.19
N GLU A 29 12.69 4.21 12.31
CA GLU A 29 13.08 5.59 12.62
C GLU A 29 14.07 6.15 11.59
N LEU A 30 15.08 5.35 11.22
CA LEU A 30 16.04 5.73 10.18
C LEU A 30 15.36 5.90 8.82
N ALA A 31 14.45 4.99 8.46
CA ALA A 31 13.71 5.07 7.21
C ALA A 31 12.83 6.33 7.15
N VAL A 32 12.11 6.64 8.23
CA VAL A 32 11.31 7.86 8.33
C VAL A 32 12.17 9.11 8.14
N ALA A 33 13.36 9.14 8.76
CA ALA A 33 14.28 10.27 8.68
C ALA A 33 14.83 10.54 7.28
N THR A 34 14.70 9.60 6.33
CA THR A 34 15.08 9.84 4.93
C THR A 34 14.14 10.81 4.20
N GLY A 35 12.91 11.00 4.71
CA GLY A 35 11.86 11.76 4.05
C GLY A 35 11.31 11.11 2.77
N LEU A 36 11.80 9.94 2.38
CA LEU A 36 11.31 9.18 1.23
C LEU A 36 10.07 8.37 1.60
N PRO A 37 9.17 8.06 0.64
CA PRO A 37 8.03 7.20 0.91
C PRO A 37 8.44 5.86 1.54
N LEU A 38 7.92 5.58 2.73
CA LEU A 38 8.14 4.33 3.44
C LEU A 38 6.99 3.37 3.13
N GLN A 39 7.30 2.32 2.39
CA GLN A 39 6.37 1.23 2.12
C GLN A 39 6.34 0.25 3.29
N ILE A 40 5.13 -0.14 3.71
CA ILE A 40 4.91 -1.07 4.82
C ILE A 40 3.95 -2.15 4.33
N HIS A 41 4.43 -3.39 4.29
CA HIS A 41 3.61 -4.56 3.98
C HIS A 41 2.52 -4.75 5.04
N THR A 42 1.27 -4.90 4.61
CA THR A 42 0.12 -5.16 5.48
C THR A 42 -0.82 -6.18 4.84
N GLY A 43 -1.53 -6.95 5.64
CA GLY A 43 -2.44 -7.98 5.15
C GLY A 43 -1.73 -9.21 4.56
N PHE A 44 -2.19 -9.64 3.39
CA PHE A 44 -1.91 -10.93 2.76
C PHE A 44 -0.42 -11.12 2.44
N GLY A 45 0.10 -12.31 2.73
CA GLY A 45 1.49 -12.68 2.51
C GLY A 45 1.74 -14.18 2.70
N ASP A 46 3.01 -14.54 2.90
CA ASP A 46 3.52 -15.91 2.92
C ASP A 46 3.13 -16.71 4.19
N PRO A 47 3.29 -18.06 4.20
CA PRO A 47 2.90 -18.91 5.33
C PRO A 47 3.61 -18.64 6.68
N ASP A 48 4.74 -17.94 6.68
CA ASP A 48 5.42 -17.52 7.92
C ASP A 48 4.79 -16.27 8.56
N LEU A 49 3.82 -15.65 7.89
CA LEU A 49 3.04 -14.54 8.39
C LEU A 49 1.96 -14.98 9.39
N ARG A 50 1.82 -14.22 10.47
CA ARG A 50 0.61 -14.25 11.32
C ARG A 50 -0.34 -13.14 10.89
N LEU A 51 -1.38 -13.48 10.11
CA LEU A 51 -2.24 -12.51 9.43
C LEU A 51 -2.73 -11.35 10.32
N HIS A 52 -3.24 -11.65 11.52
CA HIS A 52 -3.75 -10.62 12.45
C HIS A 52 -2.68 -9.66 12.99
N HIS A 53 -1.39 -9.99 12.90
CA HIS A 53 -0.30 -9.07 13.21
C HIS A 53 0.01 -8.11 12.04
N ALA A 54 -0.56 -8.36 10.86
CA ALA A 54 -0.43 -7.51 9.67
C ALA A 54 -1.65 -6.62 9.44
N ASP A 55 -2.55 -6.49 10.42
CA ASP A 55 -3.63 -5.52 10.38
C ASP A 55 -3.02 -4.09 10.44
N PRO A 56 -3.25 -3.24 9.42
CA PRO A 56 -2.69 -1.88 9.37
C PRO A 56 -3.16 -1.01 10.54
N SER A 57 -4.31 -1.30 11.18
CA SER A 57 -4.77 -0.54 12.35
C SER A 57 -3.81 -0.61 13.54
N LEU A 58 -2.99 -1.66 13.63
CA LEU A 58 -1.92 -1.78 14.63
C LEU A 58 -0.81 -0.74 14.45
N LEU A 59 -0.73 -0.08 13.29
CA LEU A 59 0.24 0.98 13.02
C LEU A 59 -0.22 2.36 13.51
N THR A 60 -1.41 2.49 14.11
CA THR A 60 -1.99 3.80 14.49
C THR A 60 -1.02 4.67 15.31
N ASP A 61 -0.34 4.09 16.30
CA ASP A 61 0.61 4.87 17.13
C ASP A 61 1.88 5.25 16.36
N PHE A 62 2.32 4.42 15.42
CA PHE A 62 3.44 4.75 14.53
C PHE A 62 3.05 5.87 13.55
N VAL A 63 1.85 5.81 12.98
CA VAL A 63 1.29 6.85 12.10
C VAL A 63 1.23 8.19 12.84
N ARG A 64 0.75 8.21 14.09
CA ARG A 64 0.73 9.41 14.94
C ARG A 64 2.13 9.95 15.23
N ALA A 65 3.06 9.08 15.60
CA ALA A 65 4.43 9.46 15.93
C ALA A 65 5.22 10.02 14.73
N THR A 66 4.76 9.78 13.50
CA THR A 66 5.42 10.22 12.26
C THR A 66 4.68 11.35 11.55
N ALA A 67 3.56 11.83 12.09
CA ALA A 67 2.72 12.82 11.41
C ALA A 67 3.47 14.14 11.11
N ASP A 68 4.35 14.57 12.01
CA ASP A 68 5.09 15.82 11.88
C ASP A 68 6.35 15.70 11.00
N THR A 69 6.73 14.50 10.55
CA THR A 69 7.94 14.31 9.73
C THR A 69 7.68 14.59 8.25
N GLY A 70 6.42 14.61 7.81
CA GLY A 70 6.03 14.75 6.41
C GLY A 70 6.36 13.54 5.53
N THR A 71 6.90 12.46 6.10
CA THR A 71 7.30 11.25 5.36
C THR A 71 6.05 10.48 4.92
N PRO A 72 5.83 10.22 3.62
CA PRO A 72 4.70 9.42 3.17
C PRO A 72 4.80 7.97 3.67
N LEU A 73 3.73 7.46 4.29
CA LEU A 73 3.60 6.04 4.64
C LEU A 73 2.68 5.37 3.63
N VAL A 74 3.17 4.35 2.92
CA VAL A 74 2.40 3.63 1.90
C VAL A 74 2.10 2.23 2.39
N LEU A 75 0.84 1.97 2.72
CA LEU A 75 0.37 0.66 3.19
C LEU A 75 0.16 -0.25 1.97
N LEU A 76 0.98 -1.30 1.86
CA LEU A 76 0.92 -2.22 0.72
C LEU A 76 -0.08 -3.34 0.97
N HIS A 77 -0.75 -3.76 -0.11
CA HIS A 77 -1.65 -4.90 -0.27
C HIS A 77 -2.95 -4.83 0.53
N CYS A 78 -2.82 -4.68 1.84
CA CYS A 78 -3.86 -4.46 2.83
C CYS A 78 -4.89 -5.58 3.01
N TYR A 79 -5.15 -6.46 2.04
CA TYR A 79 -6.19 -7.50 2.15
C TYR A 79 -5.93 -8.49 3.30
N PRO A 80 -6.92 -8.86 4.14
CA PRO A 80 -8.35 -8.53 4.06
C PRO A 80 -8.73 -7.25 4.84
N TYR A 81 -7.74 -6.45 5.25
CA TYR A 81 -7.85 -5.24 6.06
C TYR A 81 -7.80 -3.93 5.23
N HIS A 82 -8.14 -3.98 3.95
CA HIS A 82 -8.09 -2.82 3.06
C HIS A 82 -9.03 -1.69 3.52
N ARG A 83 -10.13 -2.00 4.21
CA ARG A 83 -10.99 -0.97 4.84
C ARG A 83 -10.28 -0.25 6.00
N GLN A 84 -9.46 -0.94 6.78
CA GLN A 84 -8.67 -0.36 7.87
C GLN A 84 -7.55 0.54 7.29
N ALA A 85 -6.89 0.11 6.22
CA ALA A 85 -5.94 0.95 5.49
C ALA A 85 -6.62 2.19 4.90
N ALA A 86 -7.81 2.05 4.30
CA ALA A 86 -8.61 3.15 3.78
C ALA A 86 -8.97 4.17 4.87
N TYR A 87 -9.37 3.70 6.07
CA TYR A 87 -9.60 4.55 7.23
C TYR A 87 -8.35 5.36 7.61
N LEU A 88 -7.18 4.71 7.73
CA LEU A 88 -5.95 5.41 8.07
C LEU A 88 -5.56 6.46 7.02
N ALA A 89 -5.69 6.13 5.72
CA ALA A 89 -5.43 7.06 4.63
C ALA A 89 -6.41 8.25 4.61
N ALA A 90 -7.66 8.04 5.03
CA ALA A 90 -8.67 9.09 5.15
C ALA A 90 -8.36 10.05 6.30
N VAL A 91 -7.94 9.53 7.46
CA VAL A 91 -7.75 10.32 8.69
C VAL A 91 -6.38 11.00 8.76
N TYR A 92 -5.33 10.38 8.22
CA TYR A 92 -3.96 10.89 8.37
C TYR A 92 -3.40 11.43 7.03
N PRO A 93 -2.97 12.71 6.96
CA PRO A 93 -2.52 13.36 5.72
C PRO A 93 -1.41 12.63 4.96
N HIS A 94 -0.46 12.04 5.68
CA HIS A 94 0.73 11.40 5.13
C HIS A 94 0.59 9.90 4.87
N VAL A 95 -0.58 9.30 5.15
CA VAL A 95 -0.84 7.87 4.91
C VAL A 95 -1.50 7.65 3.55
N TYR A 96 -1.01 6.66 2.83
CA TYR A 96 -1.45 6.22 1.51
C TYR A 96 -1.73 4.71 1.54
N ALA A 97 -2.54 4.22 0.60
CA ALA A 97 -2.83 2.79 0.46
C ALA A 97 -2.52 2.33 -0.97
N ASP A 98 -2.03 1.10 -1.11
CA ASP A 98 -1.76 0.44 -2.38
C ASP A 98 -2.57 -0.85 -2.52
N VAL A 99 -3.05 -1.12 -3.74
CA VAL A 99 -3.92 -2.28 -4.05
C VAL A 99 -3.17 -3.48 -4.61
N GLY A 100 -1.85 -3.39 -4.79
CA GLY A 100 -1.02 -4.44 -5.39
C GLY A 100 -0.95 -5.70 -4.55
N LEU A 101 -0.53 -6.82 -5.14
CA LEU A 101 -0.75 -8.20 -4.67
C LEU A 101 -2.24 -8.58 -4.65
N THR A 102 -3.06 -7.82 -3.95
CA THR A 102 -4.47 -8.08 -3.66
C THR A 102 -5.31 -8.26 -4.92
N LEU A 103 -5.28 -7.30 -5.86
CA LEU A 103 -6.15 -7.38 -7.04
C LEU A 103 -5.77 -8.55 -7.96
N GLY A 104 -4.48 -8.80 -8.11
CA GLY A 104 -3.99 -9.94 -8.91
C GLY A 104 -4.47 -11.28 -8.36
N HIS A 105 -4.47 -11.45 -7.03
CA HIS A 105 -4.86 -12.69 -6.37
C HIS A 105 -6.38 -12.87 -6.24
N THR A 106 -7.12 -11.79 -6.02
CA THR A 106 -8.59 -11.85 -5.95
C THR A 106 -9.25 -12.00 -7.33
N GLY A 107 -8.53 -11.67 -8.40
CA GLY A 107 -8.90 -12.02 -9.78
C GLY A 107 -10.29 -11.53 -10.16
N ALA A 108 -11.23 -12.46 -10.35
CA ALA A 108 -12.61 -12.13 -10.72
C ALA A 108 -13.32 -11.20 -9.71
N HIS A 109 -12.89 -11.21 -8.43
CA HIS A 109 -13.45 -10.35 -7.38
C HIS A 109 -12.69 -9.03 -7.20
N ALA A 110 -11.66 -8.75 -8.01
CA ALA A 110 -10.84 -7.54 -7.87
C ALA A 110 -11.68 -6.24 -7.91
N ALA A 111 -12.74 -6.19 -8.72
CA ALA A 111 -13.63 -5.03 -8.78
C ALA A 111 -14.36 -4.77 -7.45
N ALA A 112 -14.81 -5.82 -6.77
CA ALA A 112 -15.47 -5.70 -5.48
C ALA A 112 -14.49 -5.19 -4.41
N VAL A 113 -13.29 -5.77 -4.34
CA VAL A 113 -12.27 -5.34 -3.37
C VAL A 113 -11.80 -3.90 -3.65
N LEU A 114 -11.62 -3.54 -4.92
CA LEU A 114 -11.27 -2.18 -5.30
C LEU A 114 -12.38 -1.18 -4.94
N ALA A 115 -13.64 -1.54 -5.09
CA ALA A 115 -14.76 -0.71 -4.64
C ALA A 115 -14.69 -0.47 -3.13
N GLU A 116 -14.35 -1.49 -2.33
CA GLU A 116 -14.19 -1.34 -0.87
C GLU A 116 -13.00 -0.45 -0.47
N PHE A 117 -11.88 -0.48 -1.21
CA PHE A 117 -10.81 0.51 -1.01
C PHE A 117 -11.30 1.95 -1.22
N LEU A 118 -12.12 2.15 -2.25
CA LEU A 118 -12.62 3.47 -2.66
C LEU A 118 -13.79 3.98 -1.81
N GLU A 119 -14.30 3.19 -0.86
CA GLU A 119 -15.33 3.65 0.09
C GLU A 119 -14.84 4.82 0.94
N LEU A 120 -13.57 4.78 1.38
CA LEU A 120 -13.00 5.79 2.27
C LEU A 120 -11.65 6.36 1.83
N THR A 121 -10.86 5.63 1.03
CA THR A 121 -9.53 6.13 0.65
C THR A 121 -9.69 7.37 -0.22
N PRO A 122 -9.09 8.52 0.16
CA PRO A 122 -9.09 9.69 -0.72
C PRO A 122 -8.46 9.33 -2.06
N PHE A 123 -9.09 9.70 -3.18
CA PHE A 123 -8.62 9.27 -4.52
C PHE A 123 -7.17 9.66 -4.83
N GLY A 124 -6.68 10.76 -4.24
CA GLY A 124 -5.28 11.19 -4.36
C GLY A 124 -4.28 10.37 -3.56
N LYS A 125 -4.75 9.38 -2.79
CA LYS A 125 -3.97 8.57 -1.85
C LYS A 125 -4.05 7.06 -2.08
N LEU A 126 -4.79 6.62 -3.10
CA LEU A 126 -4.83 5.21 -3.52
C LEU A 126 -3.85 5.00 -4.68
N LEU A 127 -2.95 4.04 -4.54
CA LEU A 127 -1.93 3.69 -5.54
C LEU A 127 -2.23 2.33 -6.15
N PHE A 128 -1.71 2.15 -7.36
CA PHE A 128 -1.63 0.86 -8.01
C PHE A 128 -0.19 0.38 -8.09
N SER A 129 0.00 -0.88 -7.71
CA SER A 129 1.18 -1.69 -8.02
C SER A 129 0.71 -3.10 -8.37
N THR A 130 1.57 -3.90 -9.00
CA THR A 130 1.26 -5.32 -9.25
C THR A 130 1.70 -6.21 -8.09
N ASP A 131 2.72 -5.80 -7.34
CA ASP A 131 3.54 -6.65 -6.46
C ASP A 131 4.08 -7.92 -7.16
N ALA A 132 4.25 -7.85 -8.48
CA ALA A 132 4.70 -8.99 -9.26
C ALA A 132 6.20 -9.24 -9.04
N TYR A 133 6.59 -10.51 -8.89
CA TYR A 133 7.98 -10.94 -8.88
C TYR A 133 8.12 -12.31 -9.55
N GLY A 134 9.34 -12.67 -9.94
CA GLY A 134 9.62 -13.94 -10.62
C GLY A 134 9.20 -13.90 -12.10
N LEU A 135 7.95 -14.21 -12.40
CA LEU A 135 7.47 -14.32 -13.78
C LEU A 135 7.07 -12.95 -14.36
N PRO A 136 7.60 -12.55 -15.53
CA PRO A 136 7.27 -11.27 -16.16
C PRO A 136 5.78 -11.16 -16.54
N GLU A 137 5.10 -12.26 -16.82
CA GLU A 137 3.68 -12.29 -17.16
C GLU A 137 2.79 -11.75 -16.04
N LEU A 138 3.22 -11.88 -14.78
CA LEU A 138 2.47 -11.41 -13.62
C LEU A 138 2.30 -9.88 -13.63
N TYR A 139 3.26 -9.14 -14.19
CA TYR A 139 3.15 -7.69 -14.36
C TYR A 139 2.02 -7.33 -15.34
N THR A 140 1.99 -8.00 -16.49
CA THR A 140 0.99 -7.76 -17.54
C THR A 140 -0.40 -8.19 -17.09
N VAL A 141 -0.51 -9.38 -16.49
CA VAL A 141 -1.80 -9.92 -15.98
C VAL A 141 -2.32 -9.06 -14.85
N GLY A 142 -1.49 -8.72 -13.85
CA GLY A 142 -1.89 -7.85 -12.73
C GLY A 142 -2.38 -6.49 -13.21
N SER A 143 -1.69 -5.88 -14.17
CA SER A 143 -2.10 -4.60 -14.77
C SER A 143 -3.41 -4.71 -15.56
N ALA A 144 -3.64 -5.82 -16.25
CA ALA A 144 -4.89 -6.06 -16.97
C ALA A 144 -6.08 -6.27 -16.03
N VAL A 145 -5.88 -7.02 -14.93
CA VAL A 145 -6.89 -7.20 -13.87
C VAL A 145 -7.24 -5.86 -13.23
N PHE A 146 -6.25 -5.07 -12.83
CA PHE A 146 -6.48 -3.73 -12.27
C PHE A 146 -7.28 -2.83 -13.21
N ARG A 147 -6.85 -2.71 -14.47
CA ARG A 147 -7.56 -1.88 -15.47
C ARG A 147 -9.01 -2.31 -15.66
N THR A 148 -9.25 -3.63 -15.69
CA THR A 148 -10.60 -4.18 -15.83
C THR A 148 -11.44 -3.87 -14.60
N ALA A 149 -10.90 -4.10 -13.41
CA ALA A 149 -11.57 -3.83 -12.13
C ALA A 149 -11.92 -2.34 -11.98
N LEU A 150 -10.95 -1.45 -12.24
CA LEU A 150 -11.14 0.00 -12.15
C LEU A 150 -12.22 0.48 -13.12
N ARG A 151 -12.18 0.01 -14.37
CA ARG A 151 -13.22 0.32 -15.35
C ARG A 151 -14.58 -0.17 -14.87
N THR A 152 -14.70 -1.41 -14.40
CA THR A 152 -15.98 -1.95 -13.91
C THR A 152 -16.58 -1.11 -12.78
N VAL A 153 -15.75 -0.66 -11.82
CA VAL A 153 -16.21 0.19 -10.70
C VAL A 153 -16.69 1.55 -11.22
N LEU A 154 -15.86 2.22 -12.02
CA LEU A 154 -16.15 3.58 -12.49
C LEU A 154 -17.30 3.63 -13.50
N ASP A 155 -17.40 2.66 -14.40
CA ASP A 155 -18.53 2.52 -15.34
C ASP A 155 -19.84 2.30 -14.57
N GLY A 156 -19.80 1.51 -13.48
CA GLY A 156 -20.96 1.32 -12.60
C GLY A 156 -21.44 2.62 -11.96
N TRP A 157 -20.53 3.46 -11.48
CA TRP A 157 -20.88 4.75 -10.87
C TRP A 157 -21.36 5.79 -11.89
N THR A 158 -20.77 5.82 -13.08
CA THR A 158 -21.20 6.73 -14.16
C THR A 158 -22.56 6.32 -14.73
N HIS A 159 -22.80 5.02 -14.95
CA HIS A 159 -24.07 4.51 -15.43
C HIS A 159 -25.23 4.80 -14.48
N THR A 160 -24.99 4.77 -13.16
CA THR A 160 -26.01 5.10 -12.15
C THR A 160 -26.20 6.61 -11.96
N GLY A 161 -25.39 7.45 -12.62
CA GLY A 161 -25.42 8.91 -12.46
C GLY A 161 -24.81 9.41 -11.15
N ALA A 162 -24.19 8.53 -10.35
CA ALA A 162 -23.48 8.93 -9.14
C ALA A 162 -22.23 9.77 -9.48
N TRP A 163 -21.65 9.56 -10.67
CA TRP A 163 -20.42 10.21 -11.12
C TRP A 163 -20.55 10.75 -12.54
N SER A 164 -19.81 11.82 -12.83
CA SER A 164 -19.57 12.28 -14.19
C SER A 164 -18.50 11.39 -14.88
N TYR A 165 -18.59 11.27 -16.21
CA TYR A 165 -17.53 10.61 -17.00
C TYR A 165 -16.18 11.32 -16.86
N GLU A 166 -16.18 12.64 -16.72
CA GLU A 166 -14.98 13.46 -16.57
C GLU A 166 -14.25 13.14 -15.27
N ASP A 167 -14.97 13.08 -14.15
CA ASP A 167 -14.40 12.72 -12.85
C ASP A 167 -13.89 11.28 -12.85
N ALA A 168 -14.65 10.35 -13.44
CA ALA A 168 -14.21 8.96 -13.58
C ALA A 168 -12.88 8.85 -14.33
N ALA A 169 -12.75 9.52 -15.48
CA ALA A 169 -11.51 9.52 -16.27
C ALA A 169 -10.33 10.14 -15.50
N ARG A 170 -10.56 11.27 -14.80
CA ARG A 170 -9.54 11.95 -14.01
C ARG A 170 -9.06 11.08 -12.84
N ILE A 171 -9.98 10.47 -12.09
CA ILE A 171 -9.65 9.59 -10.97
C ILE A 171 -8.95 8.31 -11.46
N ALA A 172 -9.36 7.77 -12.60
CA ALA A 172 -8.68 6.62 -13.19
C ALA A 172 -7.20 6.91 -13.47
N ALA A 173 -6.89 8.06 -14.08
CA ALA A 173 -5.51 8.48 -14.35
C ALA A 173 -4.69 8.71 -13.06
N LEU A 174 -5.31 9.28 -12.03
CA LEU A 174 -4.68 9.48 -10.73
C LEU A 174 -4.27 8.15 -10.09
N ILE A 175 -5.19 7.19 -9.98
CA ILE A 175 -4.92 5.92 -9.32
C ILE A 175 -3.94 5.07 -10.15
N ALA A 176 -4.09 5.06 -11.47
CA ALA A 176 -3.27 4.23 -12.35
C ALA A 176 -1.79 4.64 -12.38
N ALA A 177 -1.47 5.93 -12.20
CA ALA A 177 -0.08 6.39 -12.20
C ALA A 177 0.15 7.74 -11.49
N GLY A 178 -0.80 8.69 -11.59
CA GLY A 178 -0.58 10.07 -11.13
C GLY A 178 -0.21 10.18 -9.64
N ASN A 179 -0.84 9.38 -8.78
CA ASN A 179 -0.53 9.36 -7.35
C ASN A 179 0.87 8.82 -7.09
N ALA A 180 1.24 7.71 -7.73
CA ALA A 180 2.59 7.14 -7.58
C ALA A 180 3.67 8.13 -8.07
N ARG A 181 3.48 8.74 -9.25
CA ARG A 181 4.42 9.75 -9.77
C ARG A 181 4.67 10.89 -8.79
N ARG A 182 3.60 11.40 -8.17
CA ARG A 182 3.68 12.47 -7.17
C ARG A 182 4.35 12.02 -5.87
N VAL A 183 3.94 10.88 -5.32
CA VAL A 183 4.45 10.38 -4.03
C VAL A 183 5.93 10.01 -4.13
N TYR A 184 6.33 9.36 -5.23
CA TYR A 184 7.71 8.88 -5.43
C TYR A 184 8.59 9.87 -6.23
N GLY A 185 8.08 11.04 -6.63
CA GLY A 185 8.86 12.06 -7.34
C GLY A 185 9.35 11.63 -8.74
N LEU A 186 8.58 10.84 -9.48
CA LEU A 186 9.01 10.19 -10.73
C LEU A 186 8.92 11.10 -11.98
N GLY A 187 8.54 12.37 -11.84
CA GLY A 187 8.28 13.27 -12.98
C GLY A 187 7.10 12.82 -13.86
N ASP A 188 6.81 13.57 -14.92
CA ASP A 188 5.70 13.29 -15.84
C ASP A 188 6.04 12.24 -16.93
N GLY A 189 7.20 11.58 -16.86
CA GLY A 189 7.70 10.67 -17.91
C GLY A 189 7.00 9.31 -17.93
N LEU A 190 6.33 8.99 -19.04
CA LEU A 190 6.95 8.49 -20.29
C LEU A 190 6.25 9.14 -21.48
#